data_AF-A0A2V8USZ0-F1
#
_entry.id   AF-A0A2V8USZ0-F1
#
_cell.length_a   1.000
_cell.length_b   1.000
_cell.length_c   1.000
_cell.angle_alpha   90.00
_cell.angle_beta   90.00
_cell.angle_gamma   90.00
#
_symmetry.space_group_name_H-M   'P 1'
#
loop_
_entity.id
_entity.type
_entity.pdbx_description
1 polymer ?
#
loop_
_entity_poly.entity_id
_entity_poly.type
_entity_poly.pdbx_seq_one_letter_code
_entity_poly.pdbx_strand_id
1 'polypeptide(L)'
;MQKLFPNARENMLIVIAETGKMVQAEDEVRAVLRNERRVPPNKPDSFSISTSEQLVEDFDKVAAMVALVIVVLSSIGLLVGGIGVMNITLVSVTERTREIGIRKAVGARRGDITLQFLTEAVVLTGLGGMLGMFFGIWSAIRAARLAPASQIVELTP
;
A
#
# COMPACT_ATOMS: atom_id res chain seq x y z
N MET A 1 8.86 28.82 0.10
CA MET A 1 9.93 28.10 0.81
C MET A 1 10.42 28.96 1.97
N GLN A 2 10.05 28.61 3.20
CA GLN A 2 10.54 29.30 4.40
C GLN A 2 11.93 28.74 4.70
N LYS A 3 12.95 29.60 4.67
CA LYS A 3 14.32 29.17 4.96
C LYS A 3 14.36 28.61 6.39
N LEU A 4 14.73 27.34 6.54
CA LEU A 4 14.91 26.70 7.84
C LEU A 4 16.01 27.39 8.67
N PHE A 5 16.93 28.09 7.99
CA PHE A 5 17.94 28.94 8.60
C PHE A 5 17.98 30.32 7.91
N PRO A 6 17.45 31.39 8.54
CA PRO A 6 17.30 32.71 7.90
C PRO A 6 18.63 33.34 7.46
N ASN A 7 19.76 32.93 8.05
CA ASN A 7 21.10 33.42 7.72
C ASN A 7 21.95 32.45 6.87
N ALA A 8 21.42 31.29 6.46
CA ALA A 8 22.17 30.34 5.63
C ALA A 8 22.04 30.69 4.13
N ARG A 9 23.18 30.69 3.42
CA ARG A 9 23.21 30.71 1.96
C ARG A 9 22.96 29.29 1.44
N GLU A 10 21.70 28.99 1.14
CA GLU A 10 21.30 27.77 0.45
C GLU A 10 21.55 27.94 -1.06
N ASN A 11 22.59 27.29 -1.59
CA ASN A 11 22.86 27.21 -3.02
C ASN A 11 22.49 25.81 -3.49
N MET A 12 21.49 25.71 -4.38
CA MET A 12 21.12 24.47 -5.05
C MET A 12 21.86 24.39 -6.39
N LEU A 13 22.65 23.34 -6.59
CA LEU A 13 23.35 23.06 -7.83
C LEU A 13 22.75 21.81 -8.44
N ILE A 14 22.27 21.92 -9.68
CA ILE A 14 21.80 20.77 -10.45
C ILE A 14 22.95 20.37 -11.38
N VAL A 15 23.42 19.14 -11.24
CA VAL A 15 24.47 18.56 -12.07
C VAL A 15 23.86 17.39 -12.82
N ILE A 16 24.06 17.35 -14.13
CA ILE A 16 23.58 16.27 -14.99
C ILE A 16 24.79 15.44 -15.37
N ALA A 17 24.77 14.14 -15.05
CA ALA A 17 25.82 13.21 -15.46
C ALA A 17 25.47 12.53 -16.79
N GLU A 18 26.49 12.10 -17.53
CA GLU A 18 26.31 11.19 -18.64
C GLU A 18 25.77 9.83 -18.16
N THR A 19 24.99 9.17 -19.02
CA THR A 19 24.37 7.87 -18.71
C THR A 19 25.42 6.86 -18.22
N GLY A 20 25.20 6.28 -17.04
CA GLY A 20 26.09 5.28 -16.44
C GLY A 20 27.27 5.84 -15.63
N LYS A 21 27.45 7.18 -15.56
CA LYS A 21 28.52 7.83 -14.79
C LYS A 21 28.02 8.55 -13.53
N MET A 22 26.80 8.28 -13.07
CA MET A 22 26.20 8.94 -11.89
C MET A 22 27.08 8.86 -10.64
N VAL A 23 27.66 7.69 -10.34
CA VAL A 23 28.53 7.50 -9.17
C VAL A 23 29.83 8.30 -9.31
N GLN A 24 30.43 8.32 -10.50
CA GLN A 24 31.65 9.09 -10.76
C GLN A 24 31.39 10.60 -10.67
N ALA A 25 30.27 11.05 -11.24
CA ALA A 25 29.84 12.44 -11.16
C ALA A 25 29.54 12.87 -9.72
N GLU A 26 28.94 12.00 -8.91
CA GLU A 26 28.73 12.27 -7.49
C GLU A 26 30.05 12.45 -6.75
N ASP A 27 31.03 11.57 -6.97
CA ASP A 27 32.34 11.65 -6.33
C ASP A 27 33.13 12.90 -6.77
N GLU A 28 33.07 13.25 -8.07
CA GLU A 28 33.69 14.48 -8.59
C GLU A 28 33.05 15.73 -8.00
N VAL A 29 31.71 15.80 -7.99
CA VAL A 29 30.96 16.92 -7.39
C VAL A 29 31.27 17.03 -5.90
N ARG A 30 31.33 15.90 -5.18
CA ARG A 30 31.70 15.87 -3.76
C ARG A 30 33.11 16.43 -3.55
N ALA A 31 34.09 16.01 -4.36
CA ALA A 31 35.46 16.49 -4.27
C ALA A 31 35.55 18.01 -4.51
N VAL A 32 34.90 18.52 -5.56
CA VAL A 32 34.86 19.96 -5.88
C VAL A 32 34.22 20.75 -4.74
N LEU A 33 33.08 20.29 -4.21
CA LEU A 33 32.36 20.99 -3.14
C LEU A 33 33.12 20.96 -1.80
N ARG A 34 33.82 19.86 -1.46
CA ARG A 34 34.67 19.80 -0.26
C ARG A 34 35.84 20.78 -0.35
N ASN A 35 36.45 20.88 -1.53
CA ASN A 35 37.55 21.81 -1.76
C ASN A 35 37.08 23.27 -1.67
N GLU A 36 35.99 23.61 -2.37
CA GLU A 36 35.42 24.96 -2.37
C GLU A 36 34.98 25.41 -0.96
N ARG A 37 34.35 24.51 -0.19
CA ARG A 37 33.92 24.79 1.19
C ARG A 37 35.02 24.59 2.23
N ARG A 38 36.24 24.24 1.81
CA ARG A 38 37.41 23.99 2.70
C ARG A 38 37.08 23.03 3.84
N VAL A 39 36.32 21.97 3.56
CA VAL A 39 35.94 20.96 4.56
C VAL A 39 37.15 20.07 4.86
N PRO A 40 37.63 19.99 6.12
CA PRO A 40 38.76 19.14 6.48
C PRO A 40 38.48 17.65 6.16
N PRO A 41 39.50 16.84 5.87
CA PRO A 41 39.32 15.40 5.58
C PRO A 41 38.65 14.63 6.72
N ASN A 42 38.89 15.06 7.97
CA ASN A 42 38.39 14.40 9.17
C ASN A 42 37.04 14.96 9.67
N LYS A 43 36.31 15.69 8.82
CA LYS A 43 34.97 16.20 9.14
C LYS A 43 33.92 15.67 8.15
N PRO A 44 32.67 15.48 8.62
CA PRO A 44 31.55 15.13 7.73
C PRO A 44 31.27 16.26 6.74
N ASP A 45 30.65 15.91 5.62
CA ASP A 45 30.28 16.88 4.58
C ASP A 45 29.31 17.93 5.13
N SER A 46 29.54 19.19 4.75
CA SER A 46 28.68 20.33 5.11
C SER A 46 27.54 20.56 4.09
N PHE A 47 27.35 19.62 3.18
CA PHE A 47 26.41 19.69 2.07
C PHE A 47 25.78 18.32 1.83
N SER A 48 24.56 18.31 1.30
CA SER A 48 23.86 17.10 0.87
C SER A 48 23.94 16.97 -0.65
N ILE A 49 24.25 15.78 -1.14
CA ILE A 49 24.05 15.41 -2.53
C ILE A 49 22.87 14.47 -2.56
N SER A 50 21.89 14.75 -3.41
CA SER A 50 20.73 13.88 -3.63
C SER A 50 20.68 13.52 -5.10
N THR A 51 20.63 12.23 -5.40
CA THR A 51 20.47 11.75 -6.77
C THR A 51 19.00 11.49 -7.08
N SER A 52 18.67 11.40 -8.36
CA SER A 52 17.33 11.02 -8.79
C SER A 52 16.98 9.60 -8.32
N GLU A 53 17.96 8.67 -8.24
CA GLU A 53 17.70 7.33 -7.73
C GLU A 53 17.32 7.34 -6.24
N GLN A 54 18.02 8.12 -5.42
CA GLN A 54 17.70 8.23 -3.98
C GLN A 54 16.29 8.76 -3.75
N LEU A 55 15.85 9.74 -4.54
CA LEU A 55 14.50 10.29 -4.44
C LEU A 55 13.44 9.24 -4.77
N VAL A 56 13.64 8.47 -5.84
CA VAL A 56 12.74 7.36 -6.22
C VAL A 56 12.72 6.28 -5.14
N GLU A 57 13.89 5.91 -4.61
CA GLU A 57 14.01 4.91 -3.55
C GLU A 57 13.25 5.33 -2.28
N ASP A 58 13.32 6.61 -1.90
CA ASP A 58 12.58 7.13 -0.74
C ASP A 58 11.06 7.13 -0.98
N PHE A 59 10.61 7.46 -2.19
CA PHE A 59 9.19 7.33 -2.55
C PHE A 59 8.73 5.87 -2.51
N ASP A 60 9.52 4.94 -3.03
CA ASP A 60 9.21 3.51 -3.01
C ASP A 60 9.14 2.97 -1.58
N LYS A 61 10.05 3.40 -0.69
CA LYS A 61 10.00 3.05 0.74
C LYS A 61 8.70 3.53 1.40
N VAL A 62 8.30 4.78 1.15
CA VAL A 62 7.05 5.32 1.69
C VAL A 62 5.84 4.58 1.13
N ALA A 63 5.81 4.33 -0.19
CA ALA A 63 4.73 3.58 -0.83
C ALA A 63 4.63 2.15 -0.28
N ALA A 64 5.76 1.47 -0.08
CA ALA A 64 5.82 0.13 0.52
C ALA A 64 5.28 0.13 1.96
N MET A 65 5.64 1.13 2.76
CA MET A 65 5.12 1.29 4.12
C MET A 65 3.59 1.50 4.14
N VAL A 66 3.06 2.34 3.24
CA VAL A 66 1.62 2.55 3.11
C VAL A 66 0.93 1.26 2.66
N ALA A 67 1.48 0.56 1.68
CA ALA A 67 0.95 -0.73 1.22
C ALA A 67 0.90 -1.75 2.35
N LEU A 68 1.95 -1.84 3.17
CA LEU A 68 2.00 -2.72 4.33
C LEU A 68 0.87 -2.41 5.33
N VAL A 69 0.67 -1.12 5.66
CA VAL A 69 -0.42 -0.70 6.57
C VAL A 69 -1.78 -1.08 5.99
N ILE A 70 -2.01 -0.86 4.69
CA ILE A 70 -3.25 -1.25 4.01
C ILE A 70 -3.46 -2.76 4.13
N VAL A 71 -2.44 -3.59 3.85
CA VAL A 71 -2.55 -5.04 3.97
C VAL A 71 -2.93 -5.48 5.38
N VAL A 72 -2.32 -4.88 6.41
CA VAL A 72 -2.63 -5.19 7.82
C VAL A 72 -4.09 -4.83 8.13
N LEU A 73 -4.52 -3.61 7.80
CA LEU A 73 -5.89 -3.15 8.08
C LEU A 73 -6.93 -3.97 7.30
N SER A 74 -6.66 -4.27 6.03
CA SER A 74 -7.51 -5.13 5.20
C SER A 74 -7.60 -6.55 5.77
N SER A 75 -6.49 -7.11 6.28
CA SER A 75 -6.48 -8.44 6.90
C SER A 75 -7.35 -8.48 8.16
N ILE A 76 -7.28 -7.45 9.01
CA ILE A 76 -8.16 -7.34 10.20
C ILE A 76 -9.62 -7.24 9.77
N GLY A 77 -9.93 -6.42 8.75
CA GLY A 77 -11.27 -6.32 8.18
C GLY A 77 -11.81 -7.65 7.64
N LEU A 78 -10.97 -8.41 6.94
CA LEU A 78 -11.30 -9.76 6.47
C LEU A 78 -11.59 -10.72 7.62
N LEU A 79 -10.79 -10.68 8.69
CA LEU A 79 -11.02 -11.51 9.89
C LEU A 79 -12.37 -11.18 10.54
N VAL A 80 -12.67 -9.90 10.76
CA VAL A 80 -13.96 -9.47 11.34
C VAL A 80 -15.13 -9.85 10.44
N GLY A 81 -14.99 -9.67 9.13
CA GLY A 81 -15.98 -10.13 8.14
C GLY A 81 -16.20 -11.64 8.18
N GLY A 82 -15.11 -12.42 8.30
CA GLY A 82 -15.17 -13.88 8.45
C GLY A 82 -15.89 -14.32 9.72
N ILE A 83 -15.68 -13.63 10.85
CA ILE A 83 -16.41 -13.89 12.10
C ILE A 83 -17.90 -13.61 11.93
N GLY A 84 -18.26 -12.52 11.23
CA GLY A 84 -19.65 -12.19 10.92
C GLY A 84 -20.32 -13.27 10.07
N VAL A 85 -19.66 -13.74 9.02
CA VAL A 85 -20.16 -14.84 8.17
C VAL A 85 -20.31 -16.13 8.97
N MET A 86 -19.33 -16.46 9.83
CA MET A 86 -19.42 -17.61 10.74
C MET A 86 -20.68 -17.53 11.61
N ASN A 87 -20.98 -16.35 12.18
CA ASN A 87 -22.15 -16.16 13.04
C ASN A 87 -23.47 -16.35 12.28
N ILE A 88 -23.61 -15.73 11.10
CA ILE A 88 -24.81 -15.90 10.27
C ILE A 88 -24.99 -17.36 9.86
N THR A 89 -23.91 -18.03 9.47
CA THR A 89 -23.93 -19.44 9.09
C THR A 89 -24.35 -20.32 10.29
N LEU A 90 -23.80 -20.05 11.48
CA LEU A 90 -24.17 -20.77 12.70
C LEU A 90 -25.67 -20.62 13.01
N VAL A 91 -26.18 -19.38 13.01
CA VAL A 91 -27.60 -19.09 13.27
C VAL A 91 -28.50 -19.81 12.27
N SER A 92 -28.20 -19.71 10.96
CA SER A 92 -28.99 -20.36 9.91
C SER A 92 -29.02 -21.88 10.05
N VAL A 93 -27.90 -22.50 10.42
CA VAL A 93 -27.83 -23.95 10.66
C VAL A 93 -28.67 -24.32 11.89
N THR A 94 -28.60 -23.52 12.96
CA THR A 94 -29.38 -23.76 14.18
C THR A 94 -30.89 -23.68 13.96
N GLU A 95 -31.36 -22.73 13.15
CA GLU A 95 -32.77 -22.58 12.78
C GLU A 95 -33.28 -23.79 11.98
N ARG A 96 -32.46 -24.34 11.08
CA ARG A 96 -32.81 -25.48 10.21
C ARG A 96 -32.47 -26.86 10.82
N THR A 97 -32.14 -26.93 12.11
CA THR A 97 -31.73 -28.19 12.79
C THR A 97 -32.74 -29.33 12.64
N ARG A 98 -34.05 -29.04 12.71
CA ARG A 98 -35.11 -30.04 12.55
C ARG A 98 -35.11 -30.65 11.15
N GLU A 99 -34.93 -29.84 10.11
CA GLU A 99 -34.86 -30.30 8.72
C GLU A 99 -33.63 -31.18 8.47
N ILE A 100 -32.49 -30.81 9.03
CA ILE A 100 -31.24 -31.58 8.97
C ILE A 100 -31.41 -32.95 9.65
N GLY A 101 -32.15 -33.01 10.75
CA GLY A 101 -32.49 -34.26 11.44
C GLY A 101 -33.32 -35.19 10.55
N ILE A 102 -34.32 -34.65 9.86
CA ILE A 102 -35.15 -35.42 8.92
C ILE A 102 -34.33 -35.93 7.73
N ARG A 103 -33.47 -35.09 7.12
CA ARG A 103 -32.57 -35.54 6.03
C ARG A 103 -31.65 -36.69 6.44
N LYS A 104 -31.07 -36.60 7.64
CA LYS A 104 -30.22 -37.68 8.18
C LYS A 104 -31.00 -38.97 8.44
N ALA A 105 -32.25 -38.88 8.90
CA ALA A 105 -33.11 -40.04 9.12
C ALA A 105 -33.48 -40.78 7.82
N VAL A 106 -33.55 -40.07 6.70
CA VAL A 106 -33.81 -40.63 5.35
C VAL A 106 -32.52 -41.12 4.67
N GLY A 107 -31.37 -41.05 5.35
CA GLY A 107 -30.11 -41.64 4.88
C GLY A 107 -29.07 -40.65 4.36
N ALA A 108 -29.28 -39.33 4.49
CA ALA A 108 -28.24 -38.35 4.15
C ALA A 108 -27.01 -38.52 5.03
N ARG A 109 -25.81 -38.54 4.42
CA ARG A 109 -24.55 -38.68 5.15
C ARG A 109 -24.18 -37.34 5.78
N ARG A 110 -23.36 -37.38 6.84
CA ARG A 110 -22.84 -36.16 7.48
C ARG A 110 -22.11 -35.25 6.47
N GLY A 111 -21.37 -35.86 5.55
CA GLY A 111 -20.64 -35.15 4.49
C GLY A 111 -21.55 -34.36 3.54
N ASP A 112 -22.73 -34.88 3.20
CA ASP A 112 -23.67 -34.19 2.29
C ASP A 112 -24.16 -32.88 2.91
N ILE A 113 -24.44 -32.92 4.21
CA ILE A 113 -24.86 -31.75 4.98
C ILE A 113 -23.72 -30.74 5.13
N THR A 114 -22.51 -31.20 5.44
CA THR A 114 -21.33 -30.32 5.55
C THR A 114 -21.00 -29.65 4.22
N LEU A 115 -21.06 -30.38 3.11
CA LEU A 115 -20.84 -29.83 1.78
C LEU A 115 -21.89 -28.77 1.43
N GLN A 116 -23.16 -29.00 1.74
CA GLN A 116 -24.20 -28.00 1.52
C GLN A 116 -23.88 -26.68 2.23
N PHE A 117 -23.58 -26.72 3.53
CA PHE A 117 -23.25 -25.50 4.28
C PHE A 117 -21.94 -24.86 3.84
N LEU A 118 -20.94 -25.66 3.50
CA LEU A 118 -19.68 -25.15 2.96
C LEU A 118 -19.93 -24.42 1.64
N THR A 119 -20.73 -25.00 0.74
CA THR A 119 -21.07 -24.35 -0.53
C THR A 119 -21.88 -23.08 -0.34
N GLU A 120 -22.83 -23.04 0.60
CA GLU A 120 -23.58 -21.83 0.95
C GLU A 120 -22.66 -20.72 1.47
N ALA A 121 -21.73 -21.06 2.38
CA ALA A 121 -20.73 -20.13 2.90
C ALA A 121 -19.75 -19.64 1.82
N VAL A 122 -19.25 -20.51 0.96
CA VAL A 122 -18.34 -20.16 -0.14
C VAL A 122 -19.03 -19.27 -1.17
N VAL A 123 -20.29 -19.54 -1.52
CA VAL A 123 -21.06 -18.70 -2.44
C VAL A 123 -21.33 -17.33 -1.82
N LEU A 124 -21.75 -17.27 -0.56
CA LEU A 124 -21.99 -16.00 0.15
C LEU A 124 -20.72 -15.15 0.26
N THR A 125 -19.61 -15.74 0.69
CA THR A 125 -18.32 -15.05 0.80
C THR A 125 -17.77 -14.66 -0.58
N GLY A 126 -17.90 -15.52 -1.58
CA GLY A 126 -17.51 -15.23 -2.97
C GLY A 126 -18.29 -14.06 -3.56
N LEU A 127 -19.62 -14.05 -3.42
CA LEU A 127 -20.46 -12.93 -3.86
C LEU A 127 -20.16 -11.64 -3.10
N GLY A 128 -19.96 -11.73 -1.78
CA GLY A 128 -19.54 -10.59 -0.97
C GLY A 128 -18.19 -10.01 -1.42
N GLY A 129 -17.22 -10.87 -1.72
CA GLY A 129 -15.91 -10.47 -2.24
C GLY A 129 -16.00 -9.82 -3.62
N MET A 130 -16.79 -10.39 -4.54
CA MET A 130 -17.03 -9.80 -5.86
C MET A 130 -17.70 -8.41 -5.76
N LEU A 131 -18.74 -8.28 -4.94
CA LEU A 131 -19.41 -7.00 -4.73
C LEU A 131 -18.48 -5.98 -4.06
N GLY A 132 -17.73 -6.40 -3.05
CA GLY A 132 -16.73 -5.56 -2.39
C GLY A 132 -15.67 -5.04 -3.37
N MET A 133 -15.14 -5.92 -4.24
CA MET A 133 -14.20 -5.54 -5.29
C MET A 133 -14.82 -4.55 -6.28
N PHE A 134 -16.06 -4.80 -6.71
CA PHE A 134 -16.79 -3.91 -7.60
C PHE A 134 -16.97 -2.51 -7.00
N PHE A 135 -17.44 -2.41 -5.75
CA PHE A 135 -17.58 -1.13 -5.06
C PHE A 135 -16.24 -0.44 -4.80
N GLY A 136 -15.19 -1.20 -4.51
CA GLY A 136 -13.82 -0.68 -4.37
C GLY A 136 -13.32 -0.01 -5.64
N ILE A 137 -13.40 -0.69 -6.78
CA ILE A 137 -13.00 -0.13 -8.08
C ILE A 137 -13.89 1.08 -8.44
N TRP A 138 -15.20 0.94 -8.25
CA TRP A 138 -16.14 2.01 -8.57
C TRP A 138 -15.88 3.29 -7.76
N SER A 139 -15.66 3.15 -6.45
CA SER A 139 -15.34 4.28 -5.57
C SER A 139 -13.97 4.89 -5.88
N ALA A 140 -12.96 4.08 -6.20
CA ALA A 140 -11.64 4.57 -6.62
C ALA A 140 -11.72 5.42 -7.89
N ILE A 141 -12.44 4.95 -8.92
CA ILE A 141 -12.65 5.70 -10.16
C ILE A 141 -13.41 7.01 -9.89
N ARG A 142 -14.42 6.97 -9.01
CA ARG A 142 -15.17 8.18 -8.64
C ARG A 142 -14.31 9.19 -7.88
N ALA A 143 -13.51 8.73 -6.93
CA ALA A 143 -12.60 9.58 -6.17
C ALA A 143 -11.56 10.24 -7.08
N ALA A 144 -10.99 9.48 -8.03
CA ALA A 144 -10.03 10.00 -9.00
C ALA A 144 -10.60 11.12 -9.89
N ARG A 145 -11.91 11.11 -10.17
CA ARG A 145 -12.58 12.17 -10.95
C ARG A 145 -12.93 13.41 -10.12
N LEU A 146 -13.05 13.27 -8.80
CA LEU A 146 -13.36 14.37 -7.88
C LEU A 146 -12.11 15.02 -7.31
N ALA A 147 -10.97 14.32 -7.33
CA ALA A 147 -9.67 14.91 -7.03
C ALA A 147 -9.34 15.95 -8.11
N PRO A 148 -9.22 17.24 -7.77
CA PRO A 148 -8.83 18.25 -8.74
C PRO A 148 -7.45 17.88 -9.31
N ALA A 149 -7.32 17.92 -10.64
CA ALA A 149 -6.10 17.63 -11.39
C ALA A 149 -4.91 18.57 -11.06
N SER A 150 -5.04 19.43 -10.04
CA SER A 150 -4.09 20.49 -9.68
C SER A 150 -2.87 20.03 -8.87
N GLN A 151 -2.81 18.77 -8.40
CA GLN A 151 -1.62 18.24 -7.70
C GLN A 151 -0.72 17.35 -8.56
N ILE A 152 -1.18 16.88 -9.73
CA ILE A 152 -0.40 15.97 -10.59
C ILE A 152 0.47 16.76 -11.59
N VAL A 153 0.14 18.03 -11.89
CA VAL A 153 0.83 18.84 -12.91
C VAL A 153 2.04 19.63 -12.35
N GLU A 154 2.18 19.80 -11.03
CA GLU A 154 3.32 20.53 -10.43
C GLU A 154 4.60 19.68 -10.26
N LEU A 155 4.56 18.37 -10.54
CA LEU A 155 5.70 17.45 -10.38
C LEU A 155 6.31 16.94 -11.69
N THR A 156 5.84 17.41 -12.84
CA THR A 156 6.51 17.24 -14.14
C THR A 156 7.14 18.57 -14.56
N PRO A 157 8.48 18.71 -14.56
CA PRO A 157 9.14 19.81 -15.26
C PRO A 157 8.96 19.70 -16.78
#